data_AF-A0A0S8FRG1-F1
#
_entry.id   AF-A0A0S8FRG1-F1
#
_cell.length_a   1.000
_cell.length_b   1.000
_cell.length_c   1.000
_cell.angle_alpha   90.00
_cell.angle_beta   90.00
_cell.angle_gamma   90.00
#
_symmetry.space_group_name_H-M   'P 1'
#
loop_
_entity.id
_entity.type
_entity.pdbx_description
1 polymer ?
#
loop_
_entity_poly.entity_id
_entity_poly.type
_entity_poly.pdbx_seq_one_letter_code
_entity_poly.pdbx_strand_id
1 'polypeptide(L)'
;MDPADSTTTTKLIPASGDINSDVVTEITLGESVRDTATVTGLDGVFPMPTGTVDFQVVEPGEDPDNESDWDTFDPAVALDLDGVAISVEYTPSAAGDYYFRAIYSGDSNYNGSQSGNREEPLVVTGGYEGKTPGFWKSHTDLWEGFGTGELVGDVFDIPTELSELADDTLLEALQYHGGKDAIGMARNLLRQAVAALLNASHPLVDYPASIGSIIADTNAALATLDRDAMGAVKDQFEEWNSLEGGIDAHGNPI
;
A
#
# COMPACT_ATOMS: atom_id res chain seq x y z
N MET A 1 4.02 5.06 50.36
CA MET A 1 4.33 3.78 49.70
C MET A 1 4.92 4.16 48.36
N ASP A 2 5.91 3.42 47.88
CA ASP A 2 6.45 3.67 46.55
C ASP A 2 5.40 3.24 45.51
N PRO A 3 5.26 3.98 44.39
CA PRO A 3 4.34 3.58 43.32
C PRO A 3 4.70 2.21 42.76
N ALA A 4 3.70 1.45 42.34
CA ALA A 4 3.84 0.16 41.69
C ALA A 4 4.31 0.30 40.24
N ASP A 5 4.82 -0.77 39.65
CA ASP A 5 5.13 -0.78 38.23
C ASP A 5 3.85 -0.83 37.39
N SER A 6 3.93 -0.24 36.19
CA SER A 6 2.89 -0.31 35.17
C SER A 6 3.47 -0.86 33.87
N THR A 7 2.60 -1.27 32.94
CA THR A 7 2.97 -1.69 31.59
C THR A 7 2.16 -0.90 30.58
N THR A 8 2.82 -0.34 29.56
CA THR A 8 2.19 0.31 28.41
C THR A 8 2.37 -0.56 27.19
N THR A 9 1.27 -0.85 26.50
CA THR A 9 1.27 -1.51 25.18
C THR A 9 0.56 -0.63 24.17
N THR A 10 1.00 -0.67 22.93
CA THR A 10 0.42 0.12 21.84
C THR A 10 -0.20 -0.73 20.74
N LYS A 11 -1.05 -0.10 19.93
CA LYS A 11 -1.65 -0.71 18.74
C LYS A 11 -2.13 0.39 17.79
N LEU A 12 -1.52 0.43 16.60
CA LEU A 12 -1.97 1.20 15.46
C LEU A 12 -3.29 0.67 14.92
N ILE A 13 -4.20 1.60 14.66
CA ILE A 13 -5.54 1.36 14.14
C ILE A 13 -5.81 2.30 12.94
N PRO A 14 -6.81 1.99 12.09
CA PRO A 14 -7.20 2.89 11.01
C PRO A 14 -7.59 4.27 11.55
N ALA A 15 -7.43 5.33 10.75
CA ALA A 15 -7.81 6.69 11.13
C ALA A 15 -9.25 6.81 11.69
N SER A 16 -10.19 6.09 11.07
CA SER A 16 -11.60 6.03 11.46
C SER A 16 -11.91 4.99 12.55
N GLY A 17 -10.89 4.29 13.05
CA GLY A 17 -11.01 3.18 13.97
C GLY A 17 -11.18 3.57 15.43
N ASP A 18 -11.48 2.56 16.22
CA ASP A 18 -11.45 2.56 17.69
C ASP A 18 -10.56 1.41 18.21
N ILE A 19 -10.47 1.25 19.53
CA ILE A 19 -9.61 0.24 20.16
C ILE A 19 -9.88 -1.21 19.72
N ASN A 20 -11.10 -1.51 19.25
CA ASN A 20 -11.47 -2.85 18.78
C ASN A 20 -11.13 -3.08 17.29
N SER A 21 -10.68 -2.05 16.58
CA SER A 21 -10.30 -2.15 15.17
C SER A 21 -9.10 -3.07 14.99
N ASP A 22 -8.96 -3.72 13.84
CA ASP A 22 -7.78 -4.57 13.59
C ASP A 22 -6.49 -3.73 13.57
N VAL A 23 -5.36 -4.39 13.87
CA VAL A 23 -4.05 -3.73 13.84
C VAL A 23 -3.69 -3.33 12.42
N VAL A 24 -3.16 -2.13 12.26
CA VAL A 24 -2.59 -1.64 11.00
C VAL A 24 -1.08 -1.76 11.07
N THR A 25 -0.49 -2.44 10.08
CA THR A 25 0.97 -2.61 9.97
C THR A 25 1.53 -2.08 8.64
N GLU A 26 0.64 -1.73 7.71
CA GLU A 26 0.98 -1.19 6.41
C GLU A 26 -0.11 -0.22 5.94
N ILE A 27 0.29 0.93 5.39
CA ILE A 27 -0.60 1.88 4.70
C ILE A 27 0.08 2.43 3.44
N THR A 28 -0.71 3.05 2.57
CA THR A 28 -0.19 3.84 1.45
C THR A 28 0.07 5.29 1.87
N LEU A 29 1.12 5.91 1.34
CA LEU A 29 1.44 7.31 1.57
C LEU A 29 0.23 8.22 1.28
N GLY A 30 -0.09 9.09 2.24
CA GLY A 30 -1.28 9.96 2.20
C GLY A 30 -2.48 9.42 2.98
N GLU A 31 -2.46 8.15 3.39
CA GLU A 31 -3.38 7.62 4.40
C GLU A 31 -2.94 8.03 5.82
N SER A 32 -3.85 7.89 6.78
CA SER A 32 -3.60 8.21 8.19
C SER A 32 -3.87 7.01 9.09
N VAL A 33 -3.20 6.97 10.23
CA VAL A 33 -3.45 6.03 11.33
C VAL A 33 -3.72 6.78 12.62
N ARG A 34 -4.24 6.06 13.63
CA ARG A 34 -4.19 6.50 15.03
C ARG A 34 -3.47 5.44 15.83
N ASP A 35 -2.82 5.83 16.92
CA ASP A 35 -2.24 4.92 17.87
C ASP A 35 -3.14 4.81 19.12
N THR A 36 -3.18 3.63 19.72
CA THR A 36 -3.86 3.36 20.98
C THR A 36 -2.84 2.94 22.01
N ALA A 37 -2.91 3.49 23.21
CA ALA A 37 -2.11 3.05 24.35
C ALA A 37 -3.02 2.43 25.41
N THR A 38 -2.68 1.23 25.87
CA THR A 38 -3.31 0.60 27.03
C THR A 38 -2.30 0.54 28.16
N VAL A 39 -2.64 1.16 29.30
CA VAL A 39 -1.80 1.17 30.49
C VAL A 39 -2.41 0.25 31.53
N THR A 40 -1.67 -0.78 31.91
CA THR A 40 -2.08 -1.75 32.92
C THR A 40 -1.23 -1.60 34.17
N GLY A 41 -1.90 -1.66 35.32
CA GLY A 41 -1.28 -1.68 36.64
C GLY A 41 -1.19 -3.10 37.19
N LEU A 42 -1.09 -3.21 38.52
CA LEU A 42 -1.22 -4.49 39.21
C LEU A 42 -2.70 -4.85 39.36
N ASP A 43 -3.08 -6.05 38.92
CA ASP A 43 -4.43 -6.57 39.09
C ASP A 43 -4.88 -6.62 40.56
N GLY A 44 -6.18 -6.46 40.80
CA GLY A 44 -6.79 -6.67 42.12
C GLY A 44 -7.26 -5.40 42.82
N VAL A 45 -6.63 -5.04 43.95
CA VAL A 45 -7.13 -3.97 44.85
C VAL A 45 -6.57 -2.58 44.51
N PHE A 46 -5.71 -2.48 43.50
CA PHE A 46 -5.16 -1.20 43.06
C PHE A 46 -6.13 -0.51 42.08
N PRO A 47 -6.21 0.83 42.12
CA PRO A 47 -7.03 1.58 41.18
C PRO A 47 -6.51 1.42 39.74
N MET A 48 -7.37 1.65 38.74
CA MET A 48 -6.95 1.72 37.35
C MET A 48 -5.93 2.87 37.17
N PRO A 49 -4.88 2.70 36.35
CA PRO A 49 -3.95 3.79 36.04
C PRO A 49 -4.67 5.03 35.51
N THR A 50 -4.26 6.19 35.99
CA THR A 50 -4.78 7.50 35.58
C THR A 50 -3.64 8.39 35.09
N GLY A 51 -3.93 9.56 34.53
CA GLY A 51 -2.91 10.49 34.06
C GLY A 51 -2.86 10.53 32.54
N THR A 52 -1.68 10.70 31.97
CA THR A 52 -1.52 10.96 30.54
C THR A 52 -0.45 10.13 29.89
N VAL A 53 -0.62 9.94 28.57
CA VAL A 53 0.31 9.30 27.66
C VAL A 53 0.78 10.31 26.61
N ASP A 54 2.08 10.29 26.31
CA ASP A 54 2.66 10.96 25.16
C ASP A 54 2.87 9.93 24.04
N PHE A 55 2.31 10.19 22.86
CA PHE A 55 2.53 9.36 21.67
C PHE A 55 3.68 9.92 20.84
N GLN A 56 4.56 9.02 20.42
CA GLN A 56 5.77 9.36 19.69
C GLN A 56 5.95 8.47 18.47
N VAL A 57 6.71 8.99 17.52
CA VAL A 57 7.02 8.34 16.24
C VAL A 57 8.49 8.55 15.88
N VAL A 58 9.06 7.59 15.18
CA VAL A 58 10.36 7.69 14.49
C VAL A 58 10.09 7.60 13.00
N GLU A 59 10.67 8.51 12.23
CA GLU A 59 10.47 8.59 10.78
C GLU A 59 11.47 7.70 10.00
N PRO A 60 11.20 7.41 8.71
CA PRO A 60 12.10 6.61 7.89
C PRO A 60 13.52 7.18 7.81
N GLY A 61 14.50 6.31 8.08
CA GLY A 61 15.93 6.65 8.05
C GLY A 61 16.52 7.04 9.40
N GLU A 62 15.69 7.12 10.45
CA GLU A 62 16.10 7.36 11.83
C GLU A 62 16.17 6.04 12.64
N ASP A 63 16.85 6.05 13.79
CA ASP A 63 17.07 4.84 14.60
C ASP A 63 16.13 4.79 15.81
N PRO A 64 15.17 3.85 15.88
CA PRO A 64 14.27 3.76 17.03
C PRO A 64 14.98 3.42 18.35
N ASP A 65 16.23 2.94 18.33
CA ASP A 65 17.03 2.72 19.53
C ASP A 65 17.77 3.99 20.02
N ASN A 66 17.69 5.11 19.26
CA ASN A 66 18.23 6.41 19.62
C ASN A 66 17.13 7.33 20.16
N GLU A 67 17.17 7.64 21.46
CA GLU A 67 16.15 8.44 22.14
C GLU A 67 15.95 9.86 21.57
N SER A 68 16.96 10.43 20.89
CA SER A 68 16.86 11.77 20.31
C SER A 68 16.12 11.81 18.96
N ASP A 69 15.87 10.64 18.37
CA ASP A 69 15.21 10.49 17.07
C ASP A 69 13.68 10.31 17.22
N TRP A 70 13.16 10.26 18.45
CA TRP A 70 11.72 10.16 18.71
C TRP A 70 11.06 11.53 18.73
N ASP A 71 10.09 11.73 17.85
CA ASP A 71 9.26 12.94 17.82
C ASP A 71 7.91 12.70 18.51
N THR A 72 7.50 13.64 19.37
CA THR A 72 6.18 13.58 20.02
C THR A 72 5.13 14.24 19.14
N PHE A 73 4.21 13.45 18.60
CA PHE A 73 3.15 13.95 17.72
C PHE A 73 1.84 14.21 18.46
N ASP A 74 1.60 13.56 19.60
CA ASP A 74 0.43 13.82 20.44
C ASP A 74 0.76 13.75 21.95
N PRO A 75 1.04 14.90 22.59
CA PRO A 75 1.40 14.95 23.99
C PRO A 75 0.17 15.00 24.92
N ALA A 76 0.34 14.43 26.11
CA ALA A 76 -0.54 14.54 27.26
C ALA A 76 -1.99 14.06 27.01
N VAL A 77 -2.16 12.98 26.23
CA VAL A 77 -3.47 12.36 26.00
C VAL A 77 -3.93 11.67 27.29
N ALA A 78 -5.09 12.08 27.81
CA ALA A 78 -5.62 11.55 29.05
C ALA A 78 -6.07 10.09 28.89
N LEU A 79 -5.73 9.26 29.88
CA LEU A 79 -6.31 7.92 30.01
C LEU A 79 -7.80 8.01 30.35
N ASP A 80 -8.60 7.16 29.73
CA ASP A 80 -10.00 6.95 30.09
C ASP A 80 -10.15 6.06 31.34
N LEU A 81 -11.39 5.68 31.65
CA LEU A 81 -11.69 4.86 32.83
C LEU A 81 -11.16 3.42 32.74
N ASP A 82 -10.82 2.97 31.53
CA ASP A 82 -10.29 1.65 31.24
C ASP A 82 -8.76 1.72 31.00
N GLY A 83 -8.10 2.82 31.38
CA GLY A 83 -6.66 3.01 31.23
C GLY A 83 -6.20 3.05 29.78
N VAL A 84 -7.07 3.53 28.89
CA VAL A 84 -6.82 3.63 27.45
C VAL A 84 -6.69 5.08 27.02
N ALA A 85 -5.76 5.36 26.12
CA ALA A 85 -5.68 6.60 25.36
C ALA A 85 -5.66 6.29 23.86
N ILE A 86 -6.22 7.19 23.04
CA ILE A 86 -6.15 7.12 21.57
C ILE A 86 -5.61 8.44 21.07
N SER A 87 -4.53 8.41 20.30
CA SER A 87 -3.89 9.60 19.74
C SER A 87 -4.80 10.34 18.75
N VAL A 88 -4.43 11.55 18.35
CA VAL A 88 -4.89 12.17 17.10
C VAL A 88 -4.41 11.37 15.88
N GLU A 89 -4.95 11.68 14.71
CA GLU A 89 -4.47 11.09 13.46
C GLU A 89 -3.03 11.49 13.16
N TYR A 90 -2.22 10.52 12.72
CA TYR A 90 -0.89 10.72 12.16
C TYR A 90 -0.92 10.37 10.67
N THR A 91 -0.49 11.32 9.83
CA THR A 91 -0.35 11.15 8.38
C THR A 91 1.13 11.14 8.03
N PRO A 92 1.70 9.98 7.68
CA PRO A 92 3.08 9.90 7.21
C PRO A 92 3.36 10.84 6.04
N SER A 93 4.54 11.46 6.07
CA SER A 93 4.99 12.44 5.07
C SER A 93 5.89 11.84 3.99
N ALA A 94 6.39 10.62 4.22
CA ALA A 94 7.26 9.89 3.30
C ALA A 94 6.95 8.39 3.35
N ALA A 95 7.34 7.68 2.29
CA ALA A 95 7.36 6.22 2.31
C ALA A 95 8.56 5.70 3.11
N GLY A 96 8.40 4.55 3.75
CA GLY A 96 9.43 3.86 4.52
C GLY A 96 8.90 3.27 5.83
N ASP A 97 9.84 2.83 6.66
CA ASP A 97 9.54 2.21 7.95
C ASP A 97 9.44 3.27 9.05
N TYR A 98 8.29 3.33 9.70
CA TYR A 98 8.04 4.12 10.90
C TYR A 98 7.97 3.20 12.13
N TYR A 99 8.27 3.74 13.31
CA TYR A 99 8.04 3.07 14.58
C TYR A 99 7.27 3.98 15.52
N PHE A 100 6.26 3.43 16.20
CA PHE A 100 5.42 4.15 17.15
C PHE A 100 5.69 3.65 18.57
N ARG A 101 5.51 4.55 19.54
CA ARG A 101 5.50 4.20 20.96
C ARG A 101 4.65 5.17 21.77
N ALA A 102 4.32 4.73 22.98
CA ALA A 102 3.61 5.53 23.95
C ALA A 102 4.36 5.56 25.28
N ILE A 103 4.44 6.75 25.89
CA ILE A 103 5.08 6.98 27.19
C ILE A 103 4.02 7.41 28.19
N TYR A 104 3.73 6.55 29.15
CA TYR A 104 2.88 6.87 30.30
C TYR A 104 3.68 7.60 31.38
N SER A 105 3.18 8.76 31.82
CA SER A 105 3.86 9.63 32.79
C SER A 105 3.85 9.12 34.24
N GLY A 106 3.00 8.14 34.56
CA GLY A 106 2.77 7.68 35.93
C GLY A 106 1.68 8.46 36.66
N ASP A 107 1.34 7.99 37.86
CA ASP A 107 0.43 8.66 38.78
C ASP A 107 0.84 8.43 40.25
N SER A 108 -0.04 8.75 41.21
CA SER A 108 0.25 8.55 42.63
C SER A 108 0.39 7.08 43.05
N ASN A 109 -0.13 6.15 42.25
CA ASN A 109 -0.16 4.71 42.48
C ASN A 109 0.84 3.96 41.61
N TYR A 110 1.16 4.48 40.42
CA TYR A 110 2.01 3.82 39.43
C TYR A 110 3.19 4.66 38.96
N ASN A 111 4.35 4.03 38.80
CA ASN A 111 5.47 4.59 38.06
C ASN A 111 5.09 4.74 36.58
N GLY A 112 5.74 5.67 35.89
CA GLY A 112 5.65 5.77 34.43
C GLY A 112 6.20 4.52 33.75
N SER A 113 5.70 4.25 32.54
CA SER A 113 6.12 3.14 31.70
C SER A 113 6.06 3.53 30.23
N GLN A 114 6.66 2.71 29.38
CA GLN A 114 6.82 2.98 27.95
C GLN A 114 6.72 1.67 27.17
N SER A 115 6.06 1.69 26.01
CA SER A 115 6.09 0.56 25.07
C SER A 115 7.44 0.43 24.37
N GLY A 116 7.79 -0.77 23.91
CA GLY A 116 9.11 -1.03 23.34
C GLY A 116 9.35 -0.30 22.02
N ASN A 117 10.58 0.20 21.84
CA ASN A 117 10.97 1.03 20.68
C ASN A 117 10.76 0.39 19.30
N ARG A 118 10.63 -0.94 19.21
CA ARG A 118 10.47 -1.69 17.95
C ARG A 118 9.21 -2.57 17.94
N GLU A 119 8.33 -2.40 18.92
CA GLU A 119 7.16 -3.28 19.10
C GLU A 119 6.00 -2.92 18.15
N GLU A 120 6.02 -1.71 17.59
CA GLU A 120 4.95 -1.21 16.74
C GLU A 120 5.50 -0.54 15.46
N PRO A 121 5.89 -1.37 14.47
CA PRO A 121 6.27 -0.86 13.15
C PRO A 121 5.05 -0.51 12.30
N LEU A 122 5.22 0.49 11.44
CA LEU A 122 4.32 0.78 10.32
C LEU A 122 5.13 0.90 9.03
N VAL A 123 4.78 0.11 8.03
CA VAL A 123 5.32 0.27 6.69
C VAL A 123 4.43 1.25 5.92
N VAL A 124 5.02 2.33 5.41
CA VAL A 124 4.34 3.26 4.51
C VAL A 124 4.88 3.04 3.12
N THR A 125 4.06 2.52 2.23
CA THR A 125 4.44 2.34 0.83
C THR A 125 4.20 3.65 0.07
N GLY A 126 4.96 3.91 -1.01
CA GLY A 126 4.74 5.09 -1.87
C GLY A 126 3.40 5.08 -2.61
N GLY A 127 2.61 4.01 -2.43
CA GLY A 127 1.48 3.66 -3.25
C GLY A 127 1.93 2.85 -4.46
N TYR A 128 0.98 2.10 -5.02
CA TYR A 128 1.22 1.49 -6.30
C TYR A 128 1.23 2.55 -7.41
N GLU A 129 2.00 2.28 -8.45
CA GLU A 129 2.25 3.18 -9.56
C GLU A 129 1.85 2.54 -10.87
N GLY A 130 1.61 3.38 -11.89
CA GLY A 130 1.28 2.88 -13.21
C GLY A 130 1.26 3.96 -14.28
N LYS A 131 1.67 3.56 -15.48
CA LYS A 131 1.62 4.38 -16.68
C LYS A 131 0.60 3.85 -17.66
N THR A 132 -0.13 4.78 -18.27
CA THR A 132 -1.20 4.49 -19.21
C THR A 132 -0.67 3.82 -20.49
N PRO A 133 -1.52 3.12 -21.26
CA PRO A 133 -1.14 2.63 -22.60
C PRO A 133 -0.60 3.72 -23.54
N GLY A 134 -1.08 4.96 -23.36
CA GLY A 134 -0.63 6.11 -24.16
C GLY A 134 0.82 6.50 -23.85
N PHE A 135 1.23 6.46 -22.59
CA PHE A 135 2.61 6.71 -22.18
C PHE A 135 3.55 5.68 -22.81
N TRP A 136 3.27 4.39 -22.63
CA TRP A 136 4.14 3.34 -23.15
C TRP A 136 4.22 3.33 -24.68
N LYS A 137 3.15 3.71 -25.37
CA LYS A 137 3.15 3.87 -26.83
C LYS A 137 4.14 4.93 -27.30
N SER A 138 4.29 6.04 -26.56
CA SER A 138 5.17 7.15 -26.97
C SER A 138 6.59 7.07 -26.40
N HIS A 139 6.86 6.14 -25.48
CA HIS A 139 8.14 5.99 -24.78
C HIS A 139 8.67 4.55 -24.94
N THR A 140 8.79 4.10 -26.18
CA THR A 140 9.25 2.74 -26.51
C THR A 140 10.70 2.46 -26.11
N ASP A 141 11.48 3.52 -25.89
CA ASP A 141 12.84 3.49 -25.38
C ASP A 141 12.93 3.17 -23.87
N LEU A 142 11.81 3.30 -23.15
CA LEU A 142 11.70 2.98 -21.72
C LEU A 142 11.15 1.56 -21.46
N TRP A 143 10.93 0.76 -22.51
CA TRP A 143 10.41 -0.59 -22.33
C TRP A 143 11.48 -1.51 -21.74
N GLU A 144 11.13 -2.14 -20.62
CA GLU A 144 11.98 -3.13 -19.97
C GLU A 144 11.30 -4.50 -20.02
N GLY A 145 12.09 -5.57 -20.13
CA GLY A 145 11.62 -6.96 -20.15
C GLY A 145 10.94 -7.45 -21.43
N PHE A 146 10.26 -6.57 -22.19
CA PHE A 146 9.51 -6.93 -23.40
C PHE A 146 9.92 -6.08 -24.61
N GLY A 147 9.83 -6.66 -25.81
CA GLY A 147 10.18 -5.99 -27.06
C GLY A 147 8.98 -5.36 -27.77
N THR A 148 9.16 -4.22 -28.43
CA THR A 148 8.09 -3.59 -29.24
C THR A 148 7.59 -4.44 -30.40
N GLY A 149 8.45 -5.32 -30.92
CA GLY A 149 8.13 -6.27 -32.00
C GLY A 149 7.80 -7.69 -31.52
N GLU A 150 7.72 -7.91 -30.21
CA GLU A 150 7.26 -9.19 -29.66
C GLU A 150 5.78 -9.37 -29.97
N LEU A 151 5.36 -10.60 -30.28
CA LEU A 151 4.00 -10.86 -30.72
C LEU A 151 3.07 -11.06 -29.53
N VAL A 152 1.83 -10.59 -29.68
CA VAL A 152 0.76 -10.82 -28.70
C VAL A 152 0.57 -12.31 -28.44
N GLY A 153 0.59 -13.13 -29.49
CA GLY A 153 0.45 -14.59 -29.38
C GLY A 153 1.65 -15.33 -28.78
N ASP A 154 2.81 -14.68 -28.66
CA ASP A 154 3.98 -15.25 -27.96
C ASP A 154 3.88 -15.05 -26.44
N VAL A 155 3.17 -13.99 -26.01
CA VAL A 155 3.05 -13.60 -24.60
C VAL A 155 1.74 -14.10 -23.97
N PHE A 156 0.63 -14.06 -24.72
CA PHE A 156 -0.70 -14.41 -24.26
C PHE A 156 -1.25 -15.63 -25.01
N ASP A 157 -2.02 -16.47 -24.32
CA ASP A 157 -2.71 -17.60 -24.92
C ASP A 157 -3.95 -17.09 -25.68
N ILE A 158 -3.81 -16.86 -26.99
CA ILE A 158 -4.89 -16.34 -27.83
C ILE A 158 -5.81 -17.48 -28.33
N PRO A 159 -7.12 -17.47 -28.00
CA PRO A 159 -8.08 -18.43 -28.52
C PRO A 159 -8.17 -18.41 -30.05
N THR A 160 -8.56 -19.52 -30.66
CA THR A 160 -8.63 -19.64 -32.14
C THR A 160 -9.58 -18.62 -32.76
N GLU A 161 -10.66 -18.28 -32.07
CA GLU A 161 -11.65 -17.26 -32.44
C GLU A 161 -11.07 -15.84 -32.48
N LEU A 162 -9.94 -15.61 -31.81
CA LEU A 162 -9.23 -14.34 -31.72
C LEU A 162 -7.87 -14.38 -32.45
N SER A 163 -7.61 -15.41 -33.25
CA SER A 163 -6.32 -15.63 -33.92
C SER A 163 -5.84 -14.44 -34.77
N GLU A 164 -6.74 -13.56 -35.22
CA GLU A 164 -6.37 -12.31 -35.91
C GLU A 164 -5.51 -11.35 -35.07
N LEU A 165 -5.54 -11.49 -33.74
CA LEU A 165 -4.79 -10.63 -32.81
C LEU A 165 -3.42 -11.21 -32.44
N ALA A 166 -3.19 -12.50 -32.70
CA ALA A 166 -1.98 -13.19 -32.26
C ALA A 166 -0.71 -12.74 -32.99
N ASP A 167 -0.86 -12.37 -34.27
CA ASP A 167 0.23 -11.93 -35.14
C ASP A 167 0.56 -10.43 -35.00
N ASP A 168 -0.24 -9.67 -34.24
CA ASP A 168 0.05 -8.28 -33.95
C ASP A 168 1.18 -8.18 -32.92
N THR A 169 2.00 -7.14 -33.03
CA THR A 169 3.04 -6.83 -32.05
C THR A 169 2.46 -6.22 -30.78
N LEU A 170 3.19 -6.29 -29.65
CA LEU A 170 2.82 -5.59 -28.41
C LEU A 170 2.65 -4.08 -28.63
N LEU A 171 3.47 -3.46 -29.50
CA LEU A 171 3.32 -2.05 -29.85
C LEU A 171 2.05 -1.77 -30.66
N GLU A 172 1.64 -2.69 -31.54
CA GLU A 172 0.35 -2.59 -32.24
C GLU A 172 -0.83 -2.77 -31.27
N ALA A 173 -0.71 -3.66 -30.29
CA ALA A 173 -1.74 -3.88 -29.28
C ALA A 173 -2.02 -2.63 -28.42
N LEU A 174 -0.98 -1.88 -28.04
CA LEU A 174 -1.16 -0.59 -27.34
C LEU A 174 -1.94 0.45 -28.19
N GLN A 175 -1.96 0.26 -29.51
CA GLN A 175 -2.63 1.14 -30.46
C GLN A 175 -4.04 0.68 -30.80
N TYR A 176 -4.47 -0.48 -30.30
CA TYR A 176 -5.78 -1.00 -30.59
C TYR A 176 -6.90 0.00 -30.29
N HIS A 177 -7.90 -0.06 -31.17
CA HIS A 177 -9.16 0.62 -31.00
C HIS A 177 -10.22 -0.40 -30.61
N GLY A 178 -11.09 -0.01 -29.69
CA GLY A 178 -12.16 -0.87 -29.22
C GLY A 178 -13.19 -1.21 -30.29
N GLY A 179 -14.04 -2.17 -29.95
CA GLY A 179 -15.22 -2.54 -30.74
C GLY A 179 -16.38 -2.93 -29.83
N LYS A 180 -17.52 -3.30 -30.43
CA LYS A 180 -18.74 -3.68 -29.69
C LYS A 180 -18.93 -5.21 -29.57
N ASP A 181 -18.08 -5.99 -30.23
CA ASP A 181 -18.09 -7.46 -30.30
C ASP A 181 -16.95 -8.09 -29.49
N ALA A 182 -16.95 -9.41 -29.28
CA ALA A 182 -15.95 -10.07 -28.42
C ALA A 182 -14.50 -9.70 -28.78
N ILE A 183 -14.18 -9.70 -30.07
CA ILE A 183 -12.87 -9.27 -30.60
C ILE A 183 -12.55 -7.82 -30.19
N GLY A 184 -13.49 -6.89 -30.34
CA GLY A 184 -13.32 -5.52 -29.90
C GLY A 184 -13.08 -5.35 -28.40
N MET A 185 -13.57 -6.27 -27.56
CA MET A 185 -13.27 -6.26 -26.13
C MET A 185 -11.91 -6.91 -25.85
N ALA A 186 -11.57 -8.00 -26.54
CA ALA A 186 -10.24 -8.61 -26.47
C ALA A 186 -9.14 -7.59 -26.83
N ARG A 187 -9.36 -6.77 -27.86
CA ARG A 187 -8.48 -5.63 -28.19
C ARG A 187 -8.33 -4.63 -27.05
N ASN A 188 -9.42 -4.28 -26.37
CA ASN A 188 -9.35 -3.36 -25.23
C ASN A 188 -8.59 -3.98 -24.05
N LEU A 189 -8.85 -5.25 -23.75
CA LEU A 189 -8.16 -5.99 -22.70
C LEU A 189 -6.66 -6.08 -22.99
N LEU A 190 -6.28 -6.57 -24.18
CA LEU A 190 -4.88 -6.68 -24.60
C LEU A 190 -4.16 -5.32 -24.56
N ARG A 191 -4.84 -4.25 -24.97
CA ARG A 191 -4.27 -2.89 -24.87
C ARG A 191 -3.92 -2.51 -23.42
N GLN A 192 -4.77 -2.83 -22.45
CA GLN A 192 -4.49 -2.54 -21.03
C GLN A 192 -3.50 -3.55 -20.44
N ALA A 193 -3.57 -4.82 -20.84
CA ALA A 193 -2.67 -5.88 -20.38
C ALA A 193 -1.22 -5.64 -20.82
N VAL A 194 -0.99 -5.16 -22.05
CA VAL A 194 0.38 -4.80 -22.49
C VAL A 194 0.94 -3.63 -21.68
N ALA A 195 0.13 -2.61 -21.38
CA ALA A 195 0.56 -1.53 -20.49
C ALA A 195 0.84 -2.04 -19.07
N ALA A 196 0.02 -2.95 -18.55
CA ALA A 196 0.23 -3.59 -17.25
C ALA A 196 1.55 -4.39 -17.21
N LEU A 197 1.85 -5.15 -18.28
CA LEU A 197 3.12 -5.88 -18.40
C LEU A 197 4.32 -4.95 -18.33
N LEU A 198 4.27 -3.83 -19.05
CA LEU A 198 5.35 -2.85 -19.11
C LEU A 198 5.51 -2.09 -17.78
N ASN A 199 4.41 -1.82 -17.08
CA ASN A 199 4.50 -1.30 -15.71
C ASN A 199 5.16 -2.32 -14.77
N ALA A 200 4.70 -3.58 -14.78
CA ALA A 200 5.21 -4.63 -13.91
C ALA A 200 6.66 -5.08 -14.23
N SER A 201 7.14 -4.84 -15.45
CA SER A 201 8.51 -5.15 -15.85
C SER A 201 9.49 -4.02 -15.61
N HIS A 202 9.02 -2.78 -15.40
CA HIS A 202 9.86 -1.63 -15.23
C HIS A 202 10.40 -1.55 -13.79
N PRO A 203 11.72 -1.44 -13.58
CA PRO A 203 12.34 -1.53 -12.23
C PRO A 203 12.02 -0.35 -11.31
N LEU A 204 11.45 0.72 -11.85
CA LEU A 204 11.08 1.95 -11.13
C LEU A 204 9.58 2.22 -11.15
N VAL A 205 8.75 1.21 -11.43
CA VAL A 205 7.29 1.33 -11.34
C VAL A 205 6.78 0.24 -10.40
N ASP A 206 6.28 0.63 -9.24
CA ASP A 206 5.73 -0.32 -8.26
C ASP A 206 4.29 -0.73 -8.64
N TYR A 207 4.16 -1.66 -9.59
CA TYR A 207 2.84 -2.05 -10.13
C TYR A 207 2.11 -3.06 -9.22
N PRO A 208 0.76 -2.96 -9.05
CA PRO A 208 -0.01 -3.83 -8.13
C PRO A 208 -0.02 -5.34 -8.44
N ALA A 209 0.48 -5.74 -9.60
CA ALA A 209 0.40 -7.11 -10.07
C ALA A 209 1.71 -7.58 -10.69
N SER A 210 2.05 -8.86 -10.45
CA SER A 210 3.19 -9.50 -11.12
C SER A 210 2.89 -9.77 -12.59
N ILE A 211 3.95 -9.84 -13.41
CA ILE A 211 3.89 -10.29 -14.81
C ILE A 211 3.09 -11.60 -14.95
N GLY A 212 3.31 -12.56 -14.05
CA GLY A 212 2.62 -13.86 -14.07
C GLY A 212 1.12 -13.75 -13.85
N SER A 213 0.66 -12.89 -12.92
CA SER A 213 -0.78 -12.66 -12.70
C SER A 213 -1.41 -11.98 -13.90
N ILE A 214 -0.75 -10.96 -14.46
CA ILE A 214 -1.26 -10.22 -15.62
C ILE A 214 -1.50 -11.16 -16.80
N ILE A 215 -0.54 -12.04 -17.11
CA ILE A 215 -0.70 -13.05 -18.17
C ILE A 215 -1.82 -14.03 -17.84
N ALA A 216 -1.84 -14.56 -16.61
CA ALA A 216 -2.84 -15.55 -16.21
C ALA A 216 -4.28 -14.99 -16.27
N ASP A 217 -4.50 -13.79 -15.74
CA ASP A 217 -5.81 -13.14 -15.70
C ASP A 217 -6.27 -12.75 -17.11
N THR A 218 -5.34 -12.27 -17.95
CA THR A 218 -5.62 -11.98 -19.37
C THR A 218 -6.00 -13.24 -20.14
N ASN A 219 -5.21 -14.31 -20.04
CA ASN A 219 -5.47 -15.58 -20.74
C ASN A 219 -6.79 -16.21 -20.27
N ALA A 220 -7.06 -16.19 -18.97
CA ALA A 220 -8.31 -16.69 -18.41
C ALA A 220 -9.51 -15.92 -18.95
N ALA A 221 -9.43 -14.58 -19.01
CA ALA A 221 -10.49 -13.75 -19.55
C ALA A 221 -10.71 -13.95 -21.06
N LEU A 222 -9.64 -13.98 -21.86
CA LEU A 222 -9.71 -14.23 -23.30
C LEU A 222 -10.33 -15.59 -23.61
N ALA A 223 -9.99 -16.63 -22.85
CA ALA A 223 -10.53 -17.98 -23.02
C ALA A 223 -12.06 -18.06 -22.85
N THR A 224 -12.67 -17.11 -22.13
CA THR A 224 -14.13 -17.06 -21.98
C THR A 224 -14.86 -16.64 -23.24
N LEU A 225 -14.21 -15.84 -24.11
CA LEU A 225 -14.82 -15.09 -25.21
C LEU A 225 -16.02 -14.22 -24.79
N ASP A 226 -16.20 -14.01 -23.48
CA ASP A 226 -17.29 -13.24 -22.88
C ASP A 226 -16.86 -11.79 -22.67
N ARG A 227 -17.73 -10.86 -23.09
CA ARG A 227 -17.39 -9.43 -23.07
C ARG A 227 -17.32 -8.87 -21.65
N ASP A 228 -18.15 -9.37 -20.75
CA ASP A 228 -18.22 -8.82 -19.39
C ASP A 228 -17.03 -9.34 -18.58
N ALA A 229 -16.65 -10.61 -18.74
CA ALA A 229 -15.45 -11.18 -18.15
C ALA A 229 -14.17 -10.46 -18.63
N MET A 230 -14.01 -10.26 -19.94
CA MET A 230 -12.88 -9.48 -20.48
C MET A 230 -12.92 -8.01 -20.05
N GLY A 231 -14.12 -7.42 -19.98
CA GLY A 231 -14.32 -6.04 -19.54
C GLY A 231 -13.87 -5.82 -18.10
N ALA A 232 -14.19 -6.75 -17.20
CA ALA A 232 -13.81 -6.67 -15.78
C ALA A 232 -12.28 -6.61 -15.58
N VAL A 233 -11.54 -7.52 -16.23
CA VAL A 233 -10.07 -7.53 -16.15
C VAL A 233 -9.48 -6.28 -16.83
N LYS A 234 -10.06 -5.85 -17.95
CA LYS A 234 -9.67 -4.63 -18.66
C LYS A 234 -9.88 -3.37 -17.81
N ASP A 235 -10.94 -3.30 -17.02
CA ASP A 235 -11.21 -2.17 -16.13
C ASP A 235 -10.27 -2.15 -14.94
N GLN A 236 -9.97 -3.33 -14.36
CA GLN A 236 -8.96 -3.48 -13.30
C GLN A 236 -7.57 -3.01 -13.74
N PHE A 237 -7.08 -3.46 -14.90
CA PHE A 237 -5.79 -2.99 -15.40
C PHE A 237 -5.82 -1.51 -15.79
N GLU A 238 -6.93 -0.96 -16.27
CA GLU A 238 -7.02 0.48 -16.55
C GLU A 238 -6.90 1.32 -15.27
N GLU A 239 -7.53 0.88 -14.18
CA GLU A 239 -7.40 1.52 -12.87
C GLU A 239 -5.94 1.56 -12.42
N TRP A 240 -5.26 0.42 -12.44
CA TRP A 240 -3.85 0.33 -12.06
C TRP A 240 -2.91 1.08 -12.99
N ASN A 241 -3.16 1.04 -14.31
CA ASN A 241 -2.38 1.80 -15.30
C ASN A 241 -2.58 3.32 -15.18
N SER A 242 -3.54 3.78 -14.37
CA SER A 242 -3.86 5.20 -14.17
C SER A 242 -3.41 5.73 -12.81
N LEU A 243 -2.64 4.95 -12.04
CA LEU A 243 -2.13 5.36 -10.72
C LEU A 243 -1.07 6.46 -10.79
N GLU A 244 -0.48 6.70 -11.97
CA GLU A 244 0.62 7.64 -12.19
C GLU A 244 1.86 7.26 -11.33
N GLY A 245 2.87 8.11 -11.15
CA GLY A 245 4.06 7.75 -10.34
C GLY A 245 5.18 6.98 -11.06
N GLY A 246 6.27 6.69 -10.36
CA GLY A 246 7.40 5.84 -10.78
C GLY A 246 8.43 6.53 -11.65
N ILE A 247 8.03 6.97 -12.85
CA ILE A 247 8.95 7.57 -13.84
C ILE A 247 8.40 8.82 -14.54
N ASP A 248 9.28 9.76 -14.90
CA ASP A 248 8.98 10.87 -15.80
C ASP A 248 9.04 10.47 -17.29
N ALA A 249 8.80 11.42 -18.19
CA ALA A 249 8.87 11.19 -19.64
C ALA A 249 10.28 10.82 -20.17
N HIS A 250 11.30 10.89 -19.32
CA HIS A 250 12.68 10.54 -19.64
C HIS A 250 13.15 9.28 -18.90
N GLY A 251 12.26 8.60 -18.16
CA GLY A 251 12.60 7.41 -17.38
C GLY A 251 13.29 7.69 -16.04
N ASN A 252 13.31 8.95 -15.58
CA ASN A 252 13.85 9.29 -14.27
C ASN A 252 12.81 9.06 -13.17
N PRO A 253 13.21 8.63 -11.96
CA PRO A 253 12.31 8.58 -10.80
C PRO A 253 11.63 9.93 -10.54
N ILE A 254 10.36 9.91 -10.12
CA ILE A 254 9.59 11.09 -9.72
C ILE A 254 9.25 11.09 -8.23
#